data_AF-A0A3D4D7F3-F1
#
_entry.id   AF-A0A3D4D7F3-F1
#
_cell.length_a   1.000
_cell.length_b   1.000
_cell.length_c   1.000
_cell.angle_alpha   90.00
_cell.angle_beta   90.00
_cell.angle_gamma   90.00
#
_symmetry.space_group_name_H-M   'P 1'
#
loop_
_entity.id
_entity.type
_entity.pdbx_description
1 polymer ?
#
loop_
_entity_poly.entity_id
_entity_poly.type
_entity_poly.pdbx_seq_one_letter_code
_entity_poly.pdbx_strand_id
1 'polypeptide(L)'
;MKKWLCKVCGYIYEGPEAPAECPVCHAKSNMFEEVKGELKLAAEHEFGVYGKTVKNNPDISEEDKKYIFDQLMANFNGECSEVGMYLCMARVAHREGYPEIGLYWEKAAYEEAEHAAKFAEMLGSDLEPNMKASTKDNLKWRVDCEFGATSGKFDLALCAKKNGLDAIHDTVHEMARDEARHGRALKGLLERYFK
;
A
#
# COMPACT_ATOMS: atom_id res chain seq x y z
N MET A 1 26.89 -13.01 -26.83
CA MET A 1 25.90 -14.05 -27.18
C MET A 1 24.56 -13.38 -27.41
N LYS A 2 23.78 -13.82 -28.40
CA LYS A 2 22.40 -13.32 -28.60
C LYS A 2 21.48 -13.95 -27.56
N LYS A 3 20.40 -13.25 -27.23
CA LYS A 3 19.34 -13.70 -26.32
C LYS A 3 18.04 -13.86 -27.09
N TRP A 4 17.32 -14.94 -26.84
CA TRP A 4 16.06 -15.28 -27.50
C TRP A 4 14.98 -15.45 -26.45
N LEU A 5 13.94 -14.63 -26.50
CA LEU A 5 12.82 -14.64 -25.58
C LEU A 5 11.68 -15.48 -26.14
N CYS A 6 11.27 -16.51 -25.41
CA CYS A 6 10.05 -17.26 -25.72
C CYS A 6 8.82 -16.38 -25.44
N LYS A 7 8.03 -16.07 -26.47
CA LYS A 7 6.81 -15.25 -26.37
C LYS A 7 5.65 -15.92 -25.64
N VAL A 8 5.76 -17.23 -25.35
CA VAL A 8 4.72 -18.00 -24.65
C VAL A 8 4.93 -17.98 -23.14
N CYS A 9 6.15 -18.19 -22.67
CA CYS A 9 6.43 -18.36 -21.23
C CYS A 9 7.50 -17.41 -20.67
N GLY A 10 8.14 -16.59 -21.50
CA GLY A 10 9.17 -15.66 -21.08
C GLY A 10 10.57 -16.27 -20.87
N TYR A 11 10.77 -17.56 -21.16
CA TYR A 11 12.10 -18.18 -21.07
C TYR A 11 13.12 -17.48 -21.99
N ILE A 12 14.31 -17.20 -21.46
CA ILE A 12 15.43 -16.63 -22.22
C ILE A 12 16.45 -17.73 -22.52
N TYR A 13 16.67 -17.96 -23.81
CA TYR A 13 17.76 -18.80 -24.31
C TYR A 13 18.94 -17.95 -24.76
N GLU A 14 20.16 -18.33 -24.38
CA GLU A 14 21.40 -17.67 -24.84
C GLU A 14 22.10 -18.56 -25.87
N GLY A 15 22.23 -18.05 -27.11
CA GLY A 15 22.81 -18.83 -28.20
C GLY A 15 22.87 -18.04 -29.52
N PRO A 16 23.57 -18.55 -30.54
CA PRO A 16 23.67 -17.88 -31.84
C PRO A 16 22.31 -17.76 -32.54
N GLU A 17 21.42 -18.73 -32.35
CA GLU A 17 20.09 -18.83 -32.97
C GLU A 17 19.05 -19.28 -31.93
N ALA A 18 17.76 -19.09 -32.23
CA ALA A 18 16.68 -19.59 -31.38
C ALA A 18 16.74 -21.13 -31.27
N PRO A 19 16.43 -21.72 -30.10
CA PRO A 19 16.40 -23.17 -29.99
C PRO A 19 15.22 -23.71 -30.83
N ALA A 20 15.35 -24.96 -31.31
CA ALA A 20 14.28 -25.62 -32.09
C ALA A 20 12.95 -25.69 -31.30
N GLU A 21 13.07 -25.85 -29.98
CA GLU A 21 11.96 -25.98 -29.05
C GLU A 21 12.31 -25.34 -27.70
N CYS A 22 11.34 -24.67 -27.09
CA CYS A 22 11.49 -24.10 -25.76
C CYS A 22 11.60 -25.21 -24.70
N PRO A 23 12.64 -25.23 -23.85
CA PRO A 23 12.81 -26.26 -22.83
C PRO A 23 11.80 -26.18 -21.68
N VAL A 24 11.01 -25.10 -21.61
CA VAL A 24 10.03 -24.88 -20.53
C VAL A 24 8.61 -25.20 -20.99
N CYS A 25 8.16 -24.57 -22.08
CA CYS A 25 6.77 -24.69 -22.54
C CYS A 25 6.61 -25.46 -23.85
N HIS A 26 7.70 -26.01 -24.41
CA HIS A 26 7.69 -26.80 -25.64
C HIS A 26 7.19 -26.03 -26.89
N ALA A 27 7.09 -24.71 -26.80
CA ALA A 27 6.80 -23.85 -27.95
C ALA A 27 7.93 -23.96 -28.99
N LYS A 28 7.57 -24.02 -30.26
CA LYS A 28 8.51 -24.14 -31.38
C LYS A 28 9.35 -22.86 -31.56
N SER A 29 10.46 -22.98 -32.28
CA SER A 29 11.43 -21.88 -32.54
C SER A 29 10.80 -20.58 -33.06
N ASN A 30 9.71 -20.65 -33.82
CA ASN A 30 9.00 -19.47 -34.34
C ASN A 30 8.33 -18.61 -33.24
N MET A 31 8.23 -19.13 -32.01
CA MET A 31 7.74 -18.39 -30.85
C MET A 31 8.85 -17.67 -30.09
N PHE A 32 10.10 -17.68 -30.59
CA PHE A 32 11.21 -16.93 -30.02
C PHE A 32 11.45 -15.61 -30.76
N GLU A 33 11.67 -14.55 -30.00
CA GLU A 33 12.06 -13.24 -30.50
C GLU A 33 13.47 -12.90 -30.02
N GLU A 34 14.34 -12.40 -30.92
CA GLU A 34 15.67 -11.93 -30.56
C GLU A 34 15.54 -10.68 -29.67
N VAL A 35 16.10 -10.73 -28.47
CA VAL A 35 16.09 -9.60 -27.53
C VAL A 35 17.06 -8.54 -28.04
N LYS A 36 16.51 -7.44 -28.56
CA LYS A 36 17.26 -6.27 -29.01
C LYS A 36 17.19 -5.18 -27.95
N GLY A 37 18.29 -4.96 -27.23
CA GLY A 37 18.38 -3.96 -26.17
C GLY A 37 17.89 -4.47 -24.82
N GLU A 38 17.49 -3.53 -23.95
CA GLU A 38 16.98 -3.84 -22.61
C GLU A 38 15.52 -4.30 -22.68
N LEU A 39 15.21 -5.35 -21.91
CA LEU A 39 13.84 -5.81 -21.74
C LEU A 39 13.05 -4.78 -20.93
N LYS A 40 11.85 -4.47 -21.40
CA LYS A 40 10.90 -3.59 -20.71
C LYS A 40 9.74 -4.41 -20.18
N LEU A 41 9.23 -4.04 -19.02
CA LEU A 41 7.97 -4.55 -18.52
C LEU A 41 6.84 -3.96 -19.37
N ALA A 42 5.88 -4.80 -19.76
CA ALA A 42 4.80 -4.39 -20.68
C ALA A 42 3.72 -3.54 -19.98
N ALA A 43 3.58 -3.72 -18.66
CA ALA A 43 2.68 -2.97 -17.81
C ALA A 43 3.27 -2.95 -16.39
N GLU A 44 3.13 -1.81 -15.72
CA GLU A 44 3.57 -1.60 -14.35
C GLU A 44 2.44 -0.90 -13.57
N HIS A 45 2.37 -1.15 -12.27
CA HIS A 45 1.52 -0.34 -11.40
C HIS A 45 2.08 1.09 -11.35
N GLU A 46 1.19 2.08 -11.51
CA GLU A 46 1.56 3.50 -11.49
C GLU A 46 1.01 4.17 -10.24
N PHE A 47 1.91 4.61 -9.36
CA PHE A 47 1.56 5.44 -8.21
C PHE A 47 1.08 6.82 -8.69
N GLY A 48 -0.12 7.23 -8.27
CA GLY A 48 -0.73 8.50 -8.64
C GLY A 48 -1.35 8.51 -10.04
N VAL A 49 -1.83 7.35 -10.52
CA VAL A 49 -2.45 7.24 -11.86
C VAL A 49 -3.59 8.24 -12.08
N TYR A 50 -4.35 8.61 -11.03
CA TYR A 50 -5.40 9.64 -11.08
C TYR A 50 -4.91 10.95 -11.70
N GLY A 51 -3.70 11.39 -11.31
CA GLY A 51 -3.09 12.61 -11.82
C GLY A 51 -2.92 12.58 -13.34
N LYS A 52 -2.51 11.44 -13.89
CA LYS A 52 -2.23 11.25 -15.31
C LYS A 52 -3.50 10.98 -16.14
N THR A 53 -4.43 10.19 -15.63
CA THR A 53 -5.56 9.68 -16.41
C THR A 53 -6.84 10.49 -16.23
N VAL A 54 -6.98 11.20 -15.11
CA VAL A 54 -8.18 11.99 -14.78
C VAL A 54 -7.86 13.47 -14.66
N LYS A 55 -7.02 13.85 -13.68
CA LYS A 55 -6.75 15.26 -13.34
C LYS A 55 -6.23 16.06 -14.53
N ASN A 56 -5.23 15.52 -15.23
CA ASN A 56 -4.58 16.19 -16.36
C ASN A 56 -5.18 15.81 -17.73
N ASN A 57 -6.35 15.17 -17.75
CA ASN A 57 -6.99 14.75 -18.99
C ASN A 57 -7.93 15.85 -19.53
N PRO A 58 -7.65 16.45 -20.70
CA PRO A 58 -8.49 17.51 -21.27
C PRO A 58 -9.86 17.01 -21.76
N ASP A 59 -10.02 15.71 -21.96
CA ASP A 59 -11.25 15.11 -22.50
C ASP A 59 -12.32 14.85 -21.42
N ILE A 60 -11.99 15.04 -20.14
CA ILE A 60 -12.90 14.88 -19.01
C ILE A 60 -13.32 16.27 -18.51
N SER A 61 -14.63 16.46 -18.32
CA SER A 61 -15.19 17.71 -17.80
C SER A 61 -14.66 18.03 -16.40
N GLU A 62 -14.64 19.31 -16.02
CA GLU A 62 -14.20 19.71 -14.67
C GLU A 62 -15.18 19.19 -13.60
N GLU A 63 -16.47 19.11 -13.93
CA GLU A 63 -17.49 18.52 -13.07
C GLU A 63 -17.21 17.03 -12.80
N ASP A 64 -16.90 16.25 -13.85
CA ASP A 64 -16.60 14.83 -13.72
C ASP A 64 -15.27 14.60 -13.00
N LYS A 65 -14.23 15.41 -13.28
CA LYS A 65 -12.94 15.35 -12.55
C LYS A 65 -13.14 15.56 -11.06
N LYS A 66 -13.94 16.57 -10.70
CA LYS A 66 -14.26 16.87 -9.30
C LYS A 66 -15.03 15.73 -8.66
N TYR A 67 -16.08 15.23 -9.33
CA TYR A 67 -16.85 14.10 -8.82
C TYR A 67 -15.98 12.86 -8.60
N ILE A 68 -15.16 12.48 -9.58
CA ILE A 68 -14.25 11.34 -9.47
C ILE A 68 -13.29 11.53 -8.31
N PHE A 69 -12.65 12.69 -8.18
CA PHE A 69 -11.75 12.97 -7.07
C PHE A 69 -12.44 12.84 -5.71
N ASP A 70 -13.59 13.51 -5.56
CA ASP A 70 -14.36 13.48 -4.30
C ASP A 70 -14.78 12.06 -3.95
N GLN A 71 -15.19 11.25 -4.93
CA GLN A 71 -15.56 9.86 -4.71
C GLN A 71 -14.35 9.00 -4.34
N LEU A 72 -13.20 9.15 -5.00
CA LEU A 72 -11.99 8.39 -4.64
C LEU A 72 -11.52 8.72 -3.22
N MET A 73 -11.55 10.00 -2.83
CA MET A 73 -11.25 10.45 -1.47
C MET A 73 -12.26 9.91 -0.46
N ALA A 74 -13.56 9.97 -0.77
CA ALA A 74 -14.61 9.46 0.11
C ALA A 74 -14.47 7.95 0.35
N ASN A 75 -14.23 7.18 -0.71
CA ASN A 75 -14.02 5.73 -0.60
C ASN A 75 -12.77 5.43 0.22
N PHE A 76 -11.62 6.06 -0.06
CA PHE A 76 -10.40 5.88 0.76
C PHE A 76 -10.68 6.06 2.26
N ASN A 77 -11.40 7.13 2.64
CA ASN A 77 -11.73 7.40 4.03
C ASN A 77 -12.74 6.39 4.61
N GLY A 78 -13.71 5.97 3.79
CA GLY A 78 -14.67 4.91 4.13
C GLY A 78 -13.96 3.61 4.47
N GLU A 79 -13.18 3.08 3.52
CA GLU A 79 -12.47 1.81 3.69
C GLU A 79 -11.51 1.86 4.90
N CYS A 80 -10.76 2.96 5.07
CA CYS A 80 -9.89 3.14 6.26
C CYS A 80 -10.67 3.06 7.58
N SER A 81 -11.89 3.59 7.62
CA SER A 81 -12.75 3.56 8.80
C SER A 81 -13.30 2.16 9.05
N GLU A 82 -13.69 1.45 7.99
CA GLU A 82 -14.21 0.09 8.06
C GLU A 82 -13.20 -0.90 8.62
N VAL A 83 -11.90 -0.76 8.30
CA VAL A 83 -10.83 -1.61 8.88
C VAL A 83 -10.90 -1.60 10.41
N GLY A 84 -10.93 -0.41 11.02
CA GLY A 84 -10.99 -0.27 12.48
C GLY A 84 -12.30 -0.80 13.07
N MET A 85 -13.42 -0.57 12.37
CA MET A 85 -14.74 -1.04 12.79
C MET A 85 -14.87 -2.57 12.73
N TYR A 86 -14.41 -3.22 11.65
CA TYR A 86 -14.40 -4.67 11.53
C TYR A 86 -13.49 -5.32 12.57
N LEU A 87 -12.28 -4.80 12.81
CA LEU A 87 -11.43 -5.31 13.89
C LEU A 87 -12.05 -5.13 15.27
N CYS A 88 -12.81 -4.05 15.50
CA CYS A 88 -13.57 -3.88 16.73
C CYS A 88 -14.67 -4.94 16.87
N MET A 89 -15.47 -5.15 15.82
CA MET A 89 -16.52 -6.18 15.76
C MET A 89 -15.95 -7.59 15.93
N ALA A 90 -14.77 -7.88 15.36
CA ALA A 90 -14.06 -9.13 15.59
C ALA A 90 -13.76 -9.36 17.07
N ARG A 91 -13.23 -8.34 17.76
CA ARG A 91 -12.95 -8.41 19.21
C ARG A 91 -14.23 -8.62 20.03
N VAL A 92 -15.38 -8.13 19.58
CA VAL A 92 -16.68 -8.38 20.23
C VAL A 92 -17.08 -9.83 20.04
N ALA A 93 -17.09 -10.34 18.80
CA ALA A 93 -17.45 -11.71 18.47
C ALA A 93 -16.61 -12.74 19.24
N HIS A 94 -15.29 -12.53 19.33
CA HIS A 94 -14.40 -13.40 20.11
C HIS A 94 -14.75 -13.42 21.61
N ARG A 95 -15.14 -12.28 22.19
CA ARG A 95 -15.53 -12.19 23.61
C ARG A 95 -16.87 -12.86 23.89
N GLU A 96 -17.76 -12.89 22.90
CA GLU A 96 -19.06 -13.57 22.97
C GLU A 96 -18.95 -15.08 22.71
N GLY A 97 -17.77 -15.57 22.30
CA GLY A 97 -17.53 -16.98 22.03
C GLY A 97 -17.85 -17.43 20.61
N TYR A 98 -17.88 -16.49 19.65
CA TYR A 98 -18.09 -16.76 18.21
C TYR A 98 -16.80 -16.59 17.40
N PRO A 99 -15.81 -17.50 17.54
CA PRO A 99 -14.51 -17.35 16.89
C PRO A 99 -14.59 -17.32 15.37
N GLU A 100 -15.51 -18.06 14.75
CA GLU A 100 -15.69 -18.10 13.30
C GLU A 100 -16.19 -16.75 12.73
N ILE A 101 -17.06 -16.05 13.46
CA ILE A 101 -17.52 -14.71 13.10
C ILE A 101 -16.37 -13.71 13.29
N GLY A 102 -15.62 -13.84 14.39
CA GLY A 102 -14.46 -12.99 14.65
C GLY A 102 -13.40 -13.10 13.55
N LEU A 103 -13.08 -14.32 13.11
CA LEU A 103 -12.14 -14.58 12.01
C LEU A 103 -12.64 -14.04 10.66
N TYR A 104 -13.94 -14.10 10.40
CA TYR A 104 -14.50 -13.50 9.19
C TYR A 104 -14.39 -11.97 9.22
N TRP A 105 -14.66 -11.33 10.36
CA TRP A 105 -14.46 -9.88 10.50
C TRP A 105 -13.02 -9.45 10.33
N GLU A 106 -12.06 -10.22 10.84
CA GLU A 106 -10.64 -9.97 10.58
C GLU A 106 -10.31 -10.07 9.08
N LYS A 107 -10.84 -11.08 8.39
CA LYS A 107 -10.69 -11.20 6.94
C LYS A 107 -11.25 -9.99 6.20
N ALA A 108 -12.48 -9.59 6.51
CA ALA A 108 -13.10 -8.41 5.90
C ALA A 108 -12.27 -7.14 6.14
N ALA A 109 -11.74 -6.95 7.36
CA ALA A 109 -10.85 -5.83 7.65
C ALA A 109 -9.59 -5.80 6.77
N TYR A 110 -9.00 -6.96 6.46
CA TYR A 110 -7.84 -7.02 5.56
C TYR A 110 -8.22 -6.78 4.09
N GLU A 111 -9.42 -7.16 3.68
CA GLU A 111 -9.97 -6.85 2.35
C GLU A 111 -10.20 -5.33 2.21
N GLU A 112 -10.79 -4.66 3.21
CA GLU A 112 -10.94 -3.20 3.18
C GLU A 112 -9.62 -2.45 3.30
N ALA A 113 -8.65 -2.98 4.04
CA ALA A 113 -7.30 -2.41 4.05
C ALA A 113 -6.65 -2.46 2.65
N GLU A 114 -6.94 -3.49 1.87
CA GLU A 114 -6.48 -3.61 0.48
C GLU A 114 -7.20 -2.63 -0.44
N HIS A 115 -8.53 -2.46 -0.29
CA HIS A 115 -9.29 -1.45 -1.02
C HIS A 115 -8.75 -0.04 -0.73
N ALA A 116 -8.55 0.30 0.55
CA ALA A 116 -7.95 1.56 0.96
C ALA A 116 -6.57 1.77 0.32
N ALA A 117 -5.72 0.75 0.30
CA ALA A 117 -4.39 0.81 -0.30
C ALA A 117 -4.46 1.08 -1.81
N LYS A 118 -5.41 0.46 -2.55
CA LYS A 118 -5.63 0.74 -3.98
C LYS A 118 -6.07 2.17 -4.24
N PHE A 119 -7.01 2.71 -3.45
CA PHE A 119 -7.41 4.10 -3.59
C PHE A 119 -6.23 5.06 -3.31
N ALA A 120 -5.44 4.76 -2.28
CA ALA A 120 -4.24 5.53 -1.97
C ALA A 120 -3.17 5.46 -3.07
N GLU A 121 -2.92 4.28 -3.66
CA GLU A 121 -2.00 4.13 -4.79
C GLU A 121 -2.51 4.91 -6.01
N MET A 122 -3.81 4.84 -6.32
CA MET A 122 -4.40 5.56 -7.45
C MET A 122 -4.30 7.07 -7.31
N LEU A 123 -4.60 7.61 -6.13
CA LEU A 123 -4.54 9.04 -5.84
C LEU A 123 -3.09 9.54 -5.68
N GLY A 124 -2.20 8.71 -5.14
CA GLY A 124 -0.79 9.04 -4.92
C GLY A 124 -0.60 10.35 -4.13
N SER A 125 0.21 11.27 -4.65
CA SER A 125 0.45 12.56 -3.99
C SER A 125 -0.74 13.53 -4.01
N ASP A 126 -1.82 13.23 -4.74
CA ASP A 126 -3.08 13.99 -4.64
C ASP A 126 -3.87 13.63 -3.36
N LEU A 127 -3.65 12.43 -2.79
CA LEU A 127 -4.18 12.06 -1.48
C LEU A 127 -3.36 12.70 -0.35
N GLU A 128 -2.04 12.56 -0.40
CA GLU A 128 -1.11 13.08 0.60
C GLU A 128 0.19 13.53 -0.08
N PRO A 129 0.49 14.85 -0.12
CA PRO A 129 1.64 15.39 -0.85
C PRO A 129 3.00 14.80 -0.47
N ASN A 130 3.17 14.32 0.76
CA ASN A 130 4.44 13.73 1.22
C ASN A 130 4.58 12.24 0.88
N MET A 131 3.50 11.58 0.47
CA MET A 131 3.54 10.19 0.00
C MET A 131 4.07 10.16 -1.44
N LYS A 132 5.19 9.47 -1.64
CA LYS A 132 5.94 9.41 -2.91
C LYS A 132 6.04 7.97 -3.45
N ALA A 133 6.31 7.86 -4.74
CA ALA A 133 6.74 6.61 -5.37
C ALA A 133 8.22 6.27 -5.03
N SER A 134 8.59 6.37 -3.74
CA SER A 134 9.96 6.23 -3.25
C SER A 134 9.96 5.72 -1.81
N THR A 135 10.54 4.54 -1.60
CA THR A 135 10.66 3.94 -0.26
C THR A 135 11.48 4.83 0.68
N LYS A 136 12.55 5.48 0.19
CA LYS A 136 13.40 6.35 1.01
C LYS A 136 12.61 7.55 1.53
N ASP A 137 11.87 8.22 0.65
CA ASP A 137 11.12 9.43 1.00
C ASP A 137 9.95 9.10 1.92
N ASN A 138 9.23 8.00 1.65
CA ASN A 138 8.16 7.53 2.52
C ASN A 138 8.66 7.15 3.92
N LEU A 139 9.80 6.47 4.03
CA LEU A 139 10.40 6.14 5.32
C LEU A 139 10.77 7.41 6.09
N LYS A 140 11.43 8.38 5.43
CA LYS A 140 11.80 9.65 6.06
C LYS A 140 10.57 10.37 6.60
N TRP A 141 9.54 10.51 5.76
CA TRP A 141 8.30 11.16 6.15
C TRP A 141 7.60 10.44 7.31
N ARG A 142 7.49 9.11 7.25
CA ARG A 142 6.83 8.34 8.32
C ARG A 142 7.59 8.38 9.65
N VAL A 143 8.93 8.43 9.64
CA VAL A 143 9.72 8.66 10.86
C VAL A 143 9.31 9.96 11.53
N ASP A 144 9.20 11.05 10.77
CA ASP A 144 8.79 12.36 11.28
C ASP A 144 7.34 12.33 11.82
N CYS A 145 6.43 11.63 11.12
CA CYS A 145 5.05 11.44 11.57
C CYS A 145 4.95 10.75 12.93
N GLU A 146 5.76 9.71 13.18
CA GLU A 146 5.66 8.95 14.43
C GLU A 146 6.08 9.78 15.66
N PHE A 147 6.99 10.74 15.51
CA PHE A 147 7.30 11.69 16.60
C PHE A 147 6.08 12.52 17.00
N GLY A 148 5.35 13.06 16.01
CA GLY A 148 4.13 13.82 16.25
C GLY A 148 3.00 12.97 16.83
N ALA A 149 2.78 11.78 16.27
CA ALA A 149 1.75 10.85 16.72
C ALA A 149 1.97 10.37 18.16
N THR A 150 3.24 10.11 18.53
CA THR A 150 3.63 9.76 19.90
C THR A 150 3.26 10.89 20.87
N SER A 151 3.62 12.14 20.55
CA SER A 151 3.33 13.30 21.41
C SER A 151 1.83 13.51 21.59
N GLY A 152 1.07 13.53 20.50
CA GLY A 152 -0.37 13.77 20.55
C GLY A 152 -1.14 12.72 21.36
N LYS A 153 -0.77 11.44 21.22
CA LYS A 153 -1.35 10.35 22.02
C LYS A 153 -0.96 10.46 23.49
N PHE A 154 0.28 10.82 23.79
CA PHE A 154 0.72 11.04 25.16
C PHE A 154 -0.03 12.19 25.84
N ASP A 155 -0.21 13.32 25.14
CA ASP A 155 -0.97 14.46 25.64
C ASP A 155 -2.44 14.10 25.93
N LEU A 156 -3.07 13.33 25.02
CA LEU A 156 -4.42 12.80 25.24
C LEU A 156 -4.48 11.89 26.47
N ALA A 157 -3.51 10.99 26.63
CA ALA A 157 -3.45 10.11 27.78
C ALA A 157 -3.30 10.90 29.10
N LEU A 158 -2.43 11.92 29.13
CA LEU A 158 -2.29 12.80 30.29
C LEU A 158 -3.60 13.52 30.63
N CYS A 159 -4.30 14.02 29.61
CA CYS A 159 -5.61 14.65 29.79
C CYS A 159 -6.63 13.67 30.38
N ALA A 160 -6.71 12.44 29.85
CA ALA A 160 -7.58 11.40 30.37
C ALA A 160 -7.25 11.07 31.83
N LYS A 161 -5.96 10.93 32.17
CA LYS A 161 -5.53 10.62 33.53
C LYS A 161 -5.89 11.72 34.53
N LYS A 162 -5.68 12.98 34.15
CA LYS A 162 -6.07 14.15 34.97
C LYS A 162 -7.56 14.14 35.33
N ASN A 163 -8.40 13.59 34.47
CA ASN A 163 -9.85 13.51 34.66
C ASN A 163 -10.33 12.16 35.22
N GLY A 164 -9.43 11.28 35.67
CA GLY A 164 -9.79 9.97 36.23
C GLY A 164 -10.36 8.98 35.20
N LEU A 165 -10.08 9.17 33.90
CA LEU A 165 -10.57 8.32 32.81
C LEU A 165 -9.55 7.22 32.50
N ASP A 166 -9.33 6.32 33.45
CA ASP A 166 -8.23 5.34 33.40
C ASP A 166 -8.28 4.43 32.17
N ALA A 167 -9.46 3.95 31.76
CA ALA A 167 -9.60 3.10 30.57
C ALA A 167 -9.11 3.79 29.27
N ILE A 168 -9.33 5.11 29.14
CA ILE A 168 -8.87 5.90 28.00
C ILE A 168 -7.37 6.13 28.13
N HIS A 169 -6.89 6.54 29.31
CA HIS A 169 -5.47 6.75 29.57
C HIS A 169 -4.65 5.49 29.24
N ASP A 170 -5.01 4.34 29.82
CA ASP A 170 -4.20 3.12 29.73
C ASP A 170 -4.08 2.64 28.29
N THR A 171 -5.20 2.68 27.54
CA THR A 171 -5.23 2.28 26.13
C THR A 171 -4.41 3.23 25.25
N VAL A 172 -4.64 4.54 25.37
CA VAL A 172 -3.99 5.53 24.50
C VAL A 172 -2.50 5.70 24.85
N HIS A 173 -2.14 5.56 26.12
CA HIS A 173 -0.74 5.59 26.54
C HIS A 173 0.03 4.39 25.98
N GLU A 174 -0.56 3.20 25.95
CA GLU A 174 0.08 2.05 25.29
C GLU A 174 0.25 2.31 23.79
N MET A 175 -0.77 2.87 23.12
CA MET A 175 -0.63 3.28 21.71
C MET A 175 0.47 4.33 21.49
N ALA A 176 0.69 5.25 22.43
CA ALA A 176 1.81 6.19 22.34
C ALA A 176 3.18 5.47 22.37
N ARG A 177 3.31 4.38 23.14
CA ARG A 177 4.52 3.55 23.17
C ARG A 177 4.67 2.76 21.87
N ASP A 178 3.56 2.31 21.28
CA ASP A 178 3.58 1.69 19.96
C ASP A 178 4.09 2.65 18.89
N GLU A 179 3.66 3.92 18.87
CA GLU A 179 4.20 4.89 17.92
C GLU A 179 5.69 5.17 18.13
N ALA A 180 6.15 5.21 19.38
CA ALA A 180 7.58 5.30 19.67
C ALA A 180 8.34 4.08 19.12
N ARG A 181 7.77 2.87 19.23
CA ARG A 181 8.33 1.64 18.67
C ARG A 181 8.33 1.66 17.13
N HIS A 182 7.25 2.10 16.50
CA HIS A 182 7.15 2.27 15.05
C HIS A 182 8.22 3.24 14.55
N GLY A 183 8.35 4.43 15.17
CA GLY A 183 9.34 5.43 14.80
C GLY A 183 10.77 4.91 14.90
N ARG A 184 11.10 4.13 15.94
CA ARG A 184 12.42 3.48 16.08
C ARG A 184 12.68 2.46 14.99
N ALA A 185 11.70 1.63 14.66
CA ALA A 185 11.81 0.62 13.60
C ALA A 185 12.02 1.27 12.23
N LEU A 186 11.19 2.25 11.88
CA LEU A 186 11.26 2.99 10.62
C LEU A 186 12.60 3.74 10.48
N LYS A 187 13.05 4.40 11.55
CA LYS A 187 14.34 5.09 11.57
C LYS A 187 15.50 4.11 11.36
N GLY A 188 15.47 2.96 12.03
CA GLY A 188 16.48 1.92 11.85
C GLY A 188 16.53 1.37 10.43
N LEU A 189 15.38 1.22 9.77
CA LEU A 189 15.31 0.81 8.36
C LEU A 189 15.88 1.89 7.42
N LEU A 190 15.50 3.15 7.64
CA LEU A 190 15.99 4.28 6.85
C LEU A 190 17.52 4.39 6.92
N GLU A 191 18.08 4.36 8.14
CA GLU A 191 19.53 4.45 8.37
C GLU A 191 20.30 3.22 7.86
N ARG A 192 19.66 2.04 7.82
CA ARG A 192 20.30 0.81 7.32
C ARG A 192 20.41 0.81 5.80
N TYR A 193 19.36 1.19 5.10
CA TYR A 193 19.26 1.00 3.65
C TYR A 193 19.51 2.26 2.82
N PHE A 194 19.43 3.46 3.41
CA PHE A 194 19.37 4.71 2.64
C PHE A 194 20.30 5.84 3.16
N LYS A 195 21.46 5.48 3.73
CA LYS A 195 22.49 6.43 4.20
C LYS A 195 22.83 7.53 3.18
#